data_AF-A0A535AIA2-F1
#
_entry.id   AF-A0A535AIA2-F1
#
_cell.length_a   1.000
_cell.length_b   1.000
_cell.length_c   1.000
_cell.angle_alpha   90.00
_cell.angle_beta   90.00
_cell.angle_gamma   90.00
#
_symmetry.space_group_name_H-M   'P 1'
#
loop_
_entity.id
_entity.type
_entity.pdbx_description
1 polymer ?
#
loop_
_entity_poly.entity_id
_entity_poly.type
_entity_poly.pdbx_seq_one_letter_code
_entity_poly.pdbx_strand_id
1 'polypeptide(L)'
;AGLPALGETLARLEAGDVQLLSPDLEQGSYEPPVRQTELDWNQPFEHIDRLVRAGHPDQPPYFTYRGGRRYAYALRRAGPRAGERPGVIGPGRDGEMPAAVRDAVVGVRWRPVGHTHAVRPLAKQQFP
;
A
#
# COMPACT_ATOMS: atom_id res chain seq x y z
N ALA A 1 16.82 9.41 5.07
CA ALA A 1 17.72 9.59 6.24
C ALA A 1 18.56 8.35 6.60
N GLY A 2 18.44 7.19 5.90
CA GLY A 2 19.18 5.98 6.28
C GLY A 2 20.71 6.04 6.09
N LEU A 3 21.18 6.53 4.93
CA LEU A 3 22.62 6.58 4.64
C LEU A 3 23.42 7.50 5.57
N PRO A 4 22.95 8.72 5.92
CA PRO A 4 23.64 9.54 6.93
C PRO A 4 23.73 8.88 8.30
N ALA A 5 22.64 8.27 8.78
CA ALA A 5 22.61 7.60 10.08
C ALA A 5 23.58 6.40 10.14
N LEU A 6 23.70 5.66 9.04
CA LEU A 6 24.70 4.59 8.92
C LEU A 6 26.12 5.15 9.01
N GLY A 7 26.42 6.23 8.28
CA GLY A 7 27.73 6.87 8.31
C GLY A 7 28.11 7.35 9.71
N GLU A 8 27.20 8.03 10.40
CA GLU A 8 27.38 8.48 11.78
C GLU A 8 27.63 7.30 12.74
N THR A 9 26.84 6.23 12.62
CA THR A 9 26.97 5.04 13.46
C THR A 9 28.33 4.36 13.25
N LEU A 10 28.82 4.27 12.01
CA LEU A 10 30.13 3.71 11.70
C LEU A 10 31.28 4.55 12.27
N ALA A 11 31.20 5.87 12.18
CA ALA A 11 32.21 6.76 12.76
C ALA A 11 32.29 6.61 14.29
N ARG A 12 31.14 6.47 14.95
CA ARG A 12 31.07 6.23 16.40
C ARG A 12 31.63 4.87 16.80
N LEU A 13 31.35 3.82 16.01
CA LEU A 13 31.94 2.49 16.20
C LEU A 13 33.47 2.53 16.07
N GLU A 14 34.00 3.22 15.05
CA GLU A 14 35.44 3.37 14.84
C GLU A 14 36.13 4.13 15.99
N ALA A 15 35.48 5.19 16.49
CA ALA A 15 35.98 5.96 17.62
C ALA A 15 35.85 5.23 18.98
N GLY A 16 35.19 4.07 19.03
CA GLY A 16 34.86 3.37 20.27
C GLY A 16 33.79 4.06 21.13
N ASP A 17 33.11 5.08 20.59
CA ASP A 17 32.04 5.84 21.25
C ASP A 17 30.66 5.21 20.98
N VAL A 18 30.47 4.00 21.52
CA VAL A 18 29.25 3.20 21.31
C VAL A 18 28.37 3.25 22.54
N GLN A 19 27.13 3.69 22.37
CA GLN A 19 26.08 3.51 23.36
C GLN A 19 25.13 2.41 22.91
N LEU A 20 25.14 1.29 23.64
CA LEU A 20 24.23 0.18 23.41
C LEU A 20 22.93 0.42 24.16
N LEU A 21 21.81 0.31 23.45
CA LEU A 21 20.47 0.40 24.01
C LEU A 21 19.76 -0.94 23.79
N SER A 22 19.39 -1.60 24.88
CA SER A 22 18.56 -2.80 24.81
C SER A 22 17.14 -2.42 24.35
N PRO A 23 16.55 -3.12 23.36
CA PRO A 23 15.19 -2.84 22.94
C PRO A 23 14.19 -3.19 24.06
N ASP A 24 13.17 -2.35 24.22
CA ASP A 24 12.03 -2.66 25.09
C ASP A 24 11.07 -3.61 24.33
N LEU A 25 11.08 -4.89 24.74
CA LEU A 25 10.28 -5.92 24.08
C LEU A 25 8.78 -5.79 24.38
N GLU A 26 8.40 -5.19 25.51
CA GLU A 26 6.99 -4.97 25.87
C GLU A 26 6.32 -3.93 24.96
N GLN A 27 7.12 -3.00 24.41
CA GLN A 27 6.69 -2.03 23.41
C GLN A 27 6.93 -2.49 21.96
N GLY A 28 7.51 -3.68 21.79
CA GLY A 28 7.84 -4.22 20.48
C GLY A 28 6.61 -4.75 19.74
N SER A 29 6.57 -4.52 18.43
CA SER A 29 5.64 -5.19 17.52
C SER A 29 6.41 -5.81 16.36
N TYR A 30 5.92 -6.94 15.86
CA TYR A 30 6.44 -7.57 14.66
C TYR A 30 5.66 -7.08 13.43
N GLU A 31 6.38 -6.55 12.45
CA GLU A 31 5.81 -6.24 11.13
C GLU A 31 5.93 -7.48 10.23
N PRO A 32 4.81 -8.15 9.89
CA PRO A 32 4.87 -9.34 9.03
C PRO A 32 5.20 -8.98 7.58
N PRO A 33 5.63 -9.95 6.75
CA PRO A 33 5.80 -9.73 5.34
C PRO A 33 4.52 -9.19 4.70
N VAL A 34 4.65 -8.13 3.90
CA VAL A 34 3.53 -7.54 3.17
C VAL A 34 2.93 -8.58 2.24
N ARG A 35 1.61 -8.81 2.36
CA ARG A 35 0.86 -9.69 1.49
C ARG A 35 -0.17 -8.89 0.71
N GLN A 36 -0.31 -9.21 -0.56
CA GLN A 36 -1.43 -8.70 -1.34
C GLN A 36 -2.76 -9.20 -0.77
N THR A 37 -3.68 -8.28 -0.49
CA THR A 37 -4.97 -8.60 0.16
C THR A 37 -6.15 -8.09 -0.65
N GLU A 38 -7.31 -8.74 -0.49
CA GLU A 38 -8.58 -8.20 -0.97
C GLU A 38 -9.03 -7.04 -0.08
N LEU A 39 -9.63 -6.01 -0.68
CA LEU A 39 -10.21 -4.88 0.02
C LEU A 39 -11.46 -5.31 0.78
N ASP A 40 -11.46 -5.09 2.09
CA ASP A 40 -12.67 -5.14 2.89
C ASP A 40 -13.38 -3.78 2.87
N TRP A 41 -14.46 -3.69 2.09
CA TRP A 41 -15.27 -2.47 1.95
C TRP A 41 -15.98 -2.05 3.24
N ASN A 42 -16.03 -2.91 4.27
CA ASN A 42 -16.60 -2.55 5.57
C ASN A 42 -15.63 -1.74 6.44
N GLN A 43 -14.40 -1.53 5.98
CA GLN A 43 -13.44 -0.68 6.69
C GLN A 43 -13.69 0.82 6.42
N PRO A 44 -13.27 1.70 7.34
CA PRO A 44 -13.30 3.15 7.12
C PRO A 44 -12.37 3.59 5.98
N PHE A 45 -12.69 4.73 5.36
CA PHE A 45 -11.89 5.33 4.28
C PHE A 45 -10.40 5.41 4.62
N GLU A 46 -10.04 5.94 5.80
CA GLU A 46 -8.64 6.13 6.17
C GLU A 46 -7.85 4.82 6.23
N HIS A 47 -8.49 3.73 6.63
CA HIS A 47 -7.82 2.44 6.71
C HIS A 47 -7.53 1.91 5.30
N ILE A 48 -8.52 1.96 4.41
CA ILE A 48 -8.35 1.51 3.02
C ILE A 48 -7.33 2.41 2.28
N ASP A 49 -7.36 3.72 2.51
CA ASP A 49 -6.37 4.66 1.96
C ASP A 49 -4.94 4.31 2.41
N ARG A 50 -4.73 4.05 3.71
CA ARG A 50 -3.42 3.61 4.24
C ARG A 50 -2.99 2.29 3.61
N LEU A 51 -3.89 1.34 3.47
CA LEU A 51 -3.61 0.04 2.86
C LEU A 51 -3.17 0.18 1.39
N VAL A 52 -3.86 1.01 0.61
CA VAL A 52 -3.50 1.26 -0.79
C VAL A 52 -2.15 1.97 -0.91
N ARG A 53 -1.87 2.94 -0.04
CA ARG A 53 -0.57 3.62 -0.03
C ARG A 53 0.58 2.71 0.40
N ALA A 54 0.37 1.87 1.41
CA ALA A 54 1.37 0.92 1.90
C ALA A 54 1.70 -0.16 0.86
N GLY A 55 0.71 -0.58 0.06
CA GLY A 55 0.92 -1.55 -1.02
C GLY A 55 1.53 -0.99 -2.29
N HIS A 56 1.63 0.34 -2.46
CA HIS A 56 2.09 0.93 -3.71
C HIS A 56 3.64 0.94 -3.82
N PRO A 57 4.23 0.57 -4.97
CA PRO A 57 3.60 0.08 -6.20
C PRO A 57 3.50 -1.46 -6.29
N ASP A 58 4.14 -2.17 -5.38
CA ASP A 58 4.52 -3.57 -5.59
C ASP A 58 3.49 -4.59 -5.08
N GLN A 59 2.67 -4.23 -4.09
CA GLN A 59 1.67 -5.11 -3.48
C GLN A 59 0.32 -4.40 -3.25
N PRO A 60 -0.25 -3.71 -4.26
CA PRO A 60 -1.52 -3.02 -4.13
C PRO A 60 -2.62 -4.02 -3.76
N PRO A 61 -3.54 -3.66 -2.85
CA PRO A 61 -4.68 -4.50 -2.56
C PRO A 61 -5.60 -4.59 -3.78
N TYR A 62 -6.41 -5.63 -3.85
CA TYR A 62 -7.33 -5.87 -4.97
C TYR A 62 -8.79 -5.91 -4.52
N PHE A 63 -9.68 -5.83 -5.48
CA PHE A 63 -11.10 -6.14 -5.28
C PHE A 63 -11.65 -6.87 -6.50
N THR A 64 -12.67 -7.68 -6.27
CA THR A 64 -13.33 -8.42 -7.34
C THR A 64 -14.51 -7.63 -7.90
N TYR A 65 -14.55 -7.45 -9.23
CA TYR A 65 -15.71 -6.88 -9.91
C TYR A 65 -16.01 -7.62 -11.21
N ARG A 66 -17.24 -8.12 -11.34
CA ARG A 66 -17.71 -8.94 -12.47
C ARG A 66 -16.76 -10.11 -12.78
N GLY A 67 -16.31 -10.82 -11.73
CA GLY A 67 -15.42 -11.98 -11.85
C GLY A 67 -13.94 -11.67 -12.12
N GLY A 68 -13.57 -10.40 -12.32
CA GLY A 68 -12.18 -9.99 -12.53
C GLY A 68 -11.58 -9.30 -11.30
N ARG A 69 -10.31 -9.60 -11.00
CA ARG A 69 -9.53 -8.85 -10.01
C ARG A 69 -9.10 -7.50 -10.56
N ARG A 70 -9.22 -6.47 -9.73
CA ARG A 70 -8.80 -5.10 -10.01
C ARG A 70 -7.94 -4.62 -8.86
N TYR A 71 -6.75 -4.14 -9.15
CA TYR A 71 -5.78 -3.74 -8.14
C TYR A 71 -5.87 -2.23 -7.93
N ALA A 72 -6.07 -1.80 -6.69
CA ALA A 72 -6.29 -0.41 -6.32
C ALA A 72 -4.95 0.30 -6.10
N TYR A 73 -4.77 1.45 -6.75
CA TYR A 73 -3.53 2.24 -6.69
C TYR A 73 -3.71 3.62 -6.07
N ALA A 74 -4.95 4.11 -6.00
CA ALA A 74 -5.28 5.33 -5.28
C ALA A 74 -6.75 5.33 -4.89
N LEU A 75 -7.07 6.00 -3.78
CA LEU A 75 -8.42 6.35 -3.41
C LEU A 75 -8.59 7.88 -3.40
N ARG A 76 -9.82 8.30 -3.68
CA ARG A 76 -10.25 9.69 -3.55
C ARG A 76 -11.59 9.70 -2.84
N ARG A 77 -11.70 10.47 -1.75
CA ARG A 77 -13.00 10.68 -1.10
C ARG A 77 -13.89 11.52 -2.01
N ALA A 78 -15.08 11.02 -2.32
CA ALA A 78 -16.08 11.73 -3.12
C ALA A 78 -17.12 12.43 -2.24
N GLY A 79 -17.47 11.84 -1.10
CA GLY A 79 -18.45 12.42 -0.18
C GLY A 79 -18.77 11.52 1.02
N PRO A 80 -19.69 11.93 1.90
CA PRO A 80 -20.25 11.06 2.92
C PRO A 80 -21.13 9.98 2.28
N ARG A 81 -21.34 8.88 3.00
CA ARG A 81 -22.24 7.80 2.58
C ARG A 81 -23.70 8.21 2.75
N ALA A 82 -24.55 7.86 1.79
CA ALA A 82 -25.97 8.21 1.73
C ALA A 82 -26.88 6.97 1.64
N GLY A 83 -26.45 5.84 2.21
CA GLY A 83 -27.23 4.59 2.29
C GLY A 83 -26.83 3.52 1.27
N GLU A 84 -25.78 3.76 0.48
CA GLU A 84 -25.23 2.77 -0.44
C GLU A 84 -24.77 1.51 0.32
N ARG A 85 -24.82 0.35 -0.32
CA ARG A 85 -24.21 -0.87 0.23
C ARG A 85 -22.69 -0.79 0.07
N PRO A 86 -21.88 -1.21 1.07
CA PRO A 86 -20.43 -1.27 0.92
C PRO A 86 -20.03 -2.11 -0.29
N GLY A 87 -19.00 -1.65 -1.00
CA GLY A 87 -18.54 -2.26 -2.25
C GLY A 87 -18.65 -1.33 -3.44
N VAL A 88 -18.43 -1.87 -4.64
CA VAL A 88 -18.58 -1.12 -5.89
C VAL A 88 -20.05 -0.79 -6.12
N ILE A 89 -20.37 0.49 -6.29
CA ILE A 89 -21.75 0.99 -6.41
C ILE A 89 -22.16 1.33 -7.85
N GLY A 90 -21.22 1.28 -8.79
CA GLY A 90 -21.49 1.60 -10.19
C GLY A 90 -20.37 1.23 -11.15
N PRO A 91 -20.61 1.34 -12.47
CA PRO A 91 -19.57 1.14 -13.46
C PRO A 91 -18.48 2.20 -13.32
N GLY A 92 -17.23 1.80 -13.56
CA GLY A 92 -16.12 2.74 -13.59
C GLY A 92 -16.12 3.59 -14.85
N ARG A 93 -15.58 4.80 -14.74
CA ARG A 93 -15.27 5.72 -15.86
C ARG A 93 -13.82 6.17 -15.71
N ASP A 94 -13.12 6.35 -16.82
CA ASP A 94 -11.76 6.92 -16.86
C ASP A 94 -10.73 6.26 -15.91
N GLY A 95 -10.84 4.94 -15.72
CA GLY A 95 -9.94 4.17 -14.84
C GLY A 95 -10.20 4.33 -13.34
N GLU A 96 -11.34 4.95 -12.97
CA GLU A 96 -11.81 5.12 -11.60
C GLU A 96 -13.15 4.38 -11.42
N MET A 97 -13.34 3.73 -10.27
CA MET A 97 -14.60 3.08 -9.90
C MET A 97 -15.24 3.73 -8.69
N PRO A 98 -16.54 4.05 -8.74
CA PRO A 98 -17.25 4.48 -7.56
C PRO A 98 -17.49 3.29 -6.63
N ALA A 99 -17.11 3.43 -5.36
CA ALA A 99 -17.35 2.47 -4.31
C ALA A 99 -17.84 3.16 -3.04
N ALA A 100 -18.59 2.45 -2.22
CA ALA A 100 -18.92 2.86 -0.86
C ALA A 100 -18.08 2.05 0.13
N VAL A 101 -17.49 2.75 1.09
CA VAL A 101 -16.82 2.18 2.26
C VAL A 101 -17.69 2.43 3.49
N ARG A 102 -17.21 2.07 4.70
CA ARG A 102 -18.02 2.20 5.93
C ARG A 102 -18.65 3.59 6.11
N ASP A 103 -17.85 4.63 5.89
CA ASP A 103 -18.12 6.02 6.27
C ASP A 103 -18.05 7.03 5.11
N ALA A 104 -17.80 6.58 3.88
CA ALA A 104 -17.64 7.45 2.72
C ALA A 104 -18.01 6.78 1.39
N VAL A 105 -18.31 7.63 0.40
CA VAL A 105 -18.25 7.25 -1.02
C VAL A 105 -16.87 7.66 -1.53
N VAL A 106 -16.24 6.75 -2.29
CA VAL A 106 -14.87 6.89 -2.79
C VAL A 106 -14.80 6.60 -4.28
N GLY A 107 -13.87 7.26 -4.95
CA GLY A 107 -13.38 6.87 -6.26
C GLY A 107 -12.11 6.03 -6.11
N VAL A 108 -12.10 4.83 -6.67
CA VAL A 108 -10.98 3.89 -6.61
C VAL A 108 -10.30 3.84 -7.96
N ARG A 109 -9.07 4.33 -8.06
CA ARG A 109 -8.26 4.16 -9.27
C ARG A 109 -7.67 2.75 -9.26
N TRP A 110 -7.81 2.06 -10.39
CA TRP A 110 -7.44 0.64 -10.46
C TRP A 110 -6.72 0.27 -11.76
N ARG A 111 -6.03 -0.87 -11.74
CA ARG A 111 -5.47 -1.53 -12.93
C ARG A 111 -5.79 -3.03 -12.93
N PRO A 112 -5.83 -3.69 -14.10
CA PRO A 112 -6.07 -5.13 -14.18
C PRO A 112 -4.86 -5.97 -13.72
N VAL A 113 -3.67 -5.38 -13.64
CA VAL A 113 -2.44 -6.04 -13.20
C VAL A 113 -1.99 -5.40 -11.90
N GLY A 114 -1.62 -6.23 -10.92
CA GLY A 114 -1.28 -5.83 -9.55
C GLY A 114 0.19 -5.54 -9.33
N HIS A 115 1.03 -5.74 -10.34
CA HIS A 115 2.45 -5.47 -10.26
C HIS A 115 2.87 -4.64 -11.46
N THR A 116 3.59 -3.56 -11.20
CA THR A 116 4.38 -2.92 -12.25
C THR A 116 5.78 -3.51 -12.09
N HIS A 117 6.14 -4.55 -12.84
CA HIS A 117 7.55 -4.92 -12.95
C HIS A 117 8.33 -3.65 -13.34
N ALA A 118 9.53 -3.46 -12.79
CA ALA A 118 10.42 -2.41 -13.26
C ALA A 118 10.60 -2.56 -14.78
N VAL A 119 9.89 -1.74 -15.56
CA VAL A 119 9.97 -1.82 -17.03
C VAL A 119 11.24 -1.09 -17.44
N ARG A 120 12.34 -1.84 -17.45
CA ARG A 120 13.43 -1.83 -18.43
C ARG A 120 14.42 -2.93 -18.04
N PRO A 121 14.88 -3.78 -18.98
CA PRO A 121 16.16 -4.42 -18.77
C PRO A 121 17.19 -3.31 -18.56
N LEU A 122 18.04 -3.41 -17.54
CA LEU A 122 19.26 -2.61 -17.49
C LEU A 122 19.99 -2.88 -18.81
N ALA A 123 20.48 -1.84 -19.47
CA ALA A 123 21.30 -2.02 -20.66
C ALA A 123 22.44 -2.98 -20.29
N LYS A 124 22.44 -4.19 -20.90
CA LYS A 124 23.36 -5.33 -20.71
C LYS A 124 22.91 -6.52 -19.82
N GLN A 125 21.66 -6.63 -19.35
CA GLN A 125 21.19 -7.89 -18.77
C GLN A 125 20.74 -8.88 -19.86
N GLN A 126 21.53 -9.93 -20.10
CA GLN A 126 21.09 -11.18 -20.75
C GLN A 126 21.00 -12.26 -19.67
N PHE A 127 19.86 -12.96 -19.61
CA PHE A 127 19.72 -14.18 -18.82
C PHE A 127 20.16 -15.39 -19.66
N PRO A 128 20.73 -16.44 -19.05
CA PRO A 128 21.30 -17.59 -19.76
C PRO A 128 20.28 -18.38 -20.60
#